data_AF-A0A7Y5DF20-F1
#
_entry.id   AF-A0A7Y5DF20-F1
#
_cell.length_a   1.000
_cell.length_b   1.000
_cell.length_c   1.000
_cell.angle_alpha   90.00
_cell.angle_beta   90.00
_cell.angle_gamma   90.00
#
_symmetry.space_group_name_H-M   'P 1'
#
loop_
_entity.id
_entity.type
_entity.pdbx_description
1 polymer ?
#
loop_
_entity_poly.entity_id
_entity_poly.type
_entity_poly.pdbx_seq_one_letter_code
_entity_poly.pdbx_strand_id
1 'polypeptide(L)'
;WKGEKKARHIALGVLLNLIGTITLFVIDGPTSFMNTPVKAEGISPQEFLATASLWDKIFNYSWMPLNLHRLVGNVTFGGFVAGLIAAYMFMGAKKDEERAYYDWMGFVGNLIGVGALLFLPFMGYLLAYELCDYDASICPYMMADQLSMFFEMQGAMIGLIFLASNYYIWLSMKRIEGVEKVRMTILAPVVMVLLPLVMTKVMTDYPVPDPTSLAFLLPLLLAPFTVGRFIPLTVSARTVIKVGFLMVVVGDAIWLTPHGFVPTGAKLVAELELPSDWNFLALMPAKNSAAFTLVFVTVVNYVIYNRAISQGTIVWGKIDFASQFVLIFLAFSAIWTMGLMGAVRSLLRKYYHTYNLLPDFTAESFTPTLSYSAWWITGITVVFYAVVSFAIIVTLRPSDSKGHAPEGSPVPAGSK
;
A
#
# COMPACT_ATOMS: atom_id res chain seq x y z
N TRP A 1 -25.68 9.22 19.04
CA TRP A 1 -25.90 8.38 17.84
C TRP A 1 -26.58 7.04 18.18
N LYS A 2 -27.71 7.09 18.89
CA LYS A 2 -28.65 5.98 19.08
C LYS A 2 -30.03 6.57 18.82
N GLY A 3 -30.83 5.97 17.94
CA GLY A 3 -32.14 6.50 17.54
C GLY A 3 -32.66 5.86 16.25
N GLU A 4 -33.94 6.04 15.97
CA GLU A 4 -34.69 5.39 14.87
C GLU A 4 -34.07 5.62 13.48
N LYS A 5 -33.29 6.69 13.30
CA LYS A 5 -32.64 7.05 12.02
C LYS A 5 -31.25 6.44 11.82
N LYS A 6 -30.75 5.58 12.72
CA LYS A 6 -29.43 4.94 12.60
C LYS A 6 -29.28 4.17 11.29
N ALA A 7 -30.28 3.36 10.93
CA ALA A 7 -30.27 2.59 9.69
C ALA A 7 -30.19 3.50 8.45
N ARG A 8 -30.95 4.60 8.46
CA ARG A 8 -30.92 5.60 7.38
C ARG A 8 -29.54 6.26 7.26
N HIS A 9 -28.88 6.57 8.39
CA HIS A 9 -27.55 7.16 8.34
C HIS A 9 -26.51 6.18 7.76
N ILE A 10 -26.55 4.91 8.18
CA ILE A 10 -25.69 3.87 7.60
C ILE A 10 -25.95 3.72 6.10
N ALA A 11 -27.22 3.69 5.69
CA ALA A 11 -27.60 3.60 4.28
C ALA A 11 -27.07 4.80 3.46
N LEU A 12 -27.11 6.03 4.01
CA LEU A 12 -26.52 7.20 3.38
C LEU A 12 -24.99 7.08 3.27
N GLY A 13 -24.31 6.53 4.28
CA GLY A 13 -22.88 6.26 4.23
C GLY A 13 -22.51 5.24 3.15
N VAL A 14 -23.29 4.16 3.01
CA VAL A 14 -23.11 3.18 1.93
C VAL A 14 -23.35 3.82 0.57
N LEU A 15 -24.43 4.58 0.43
CA LEU A 15 -24.76 5.28 -0.82
C LEU A 15 -23.65 6.27 -1.23
N LEU A 16 -23.09 7.01 -0.27
CA LEU A 16 -21.97 7.92 -0.51
C LEU A 16 -20.74 7.18 -1.05
N ASN A 17 -20.41 6.02 -0.47
CA ASN A 17 -19.31 5.20 -0.97
C ASN A 17 -19.59 4.69 -2.38
N LEU A 18 -20.81 4.20 -2.65
CA LEU A 18 -21.19 3.76 -4.00
C LEU A 18 -21.06 4.88 -5.03
N ILE A 19 -21.57 6.07 -4.75
CA ILE A 19 -21.47 7.24 -5.64
C ILE A 19 -19.99 7.63 -5.83
N GLY A 20 -19.20 7.64 -4.75
CA GLY A 20 -17.76 7.92 -4.81
C GLY A 20 -17.00 6.92 -5.68
N THR A 21 -17.29 5.63 -5.56
CA THR A 21 -16.69 4.57 -6.40
C THR A 21 -17.11 4.70 -7.86
N ILE A 22 -18.39 4.98 -8.14
CA ILE A 22 -18.86 5.22 -9.52
C ILE A 22 -18.14 6.43 -10.12
N THR A 23 -18.01 7.52 -9.35
CA THR A 23 -17.32 8.74 -9.79
C THR A 23 -15.84 8.46 -10.10
N LEU A 24 -15.18 7.65 -9.26
CA LEU A 24 -13.82 7.17 -9.52
C LEU A 24 -13.73 6.44 -10.86
N PHE A 25 -14.62 5.49 -11.10
CA PHE A 25 -14.59 4.66 -12.32
C PHE A 25 -14.85 5.49 -13.58
N VAL A 26 -15.73 6.49 -13.48
CA VAL A 26 -16.01 7.42 -14.57
C VAL A 26 -14.77 8.28 -14.90
N ILE A 27 -14.10 8.85 -13.90
CA ILE A 27 -12.91 9.68 -14.16
C ILE A 27 -11.68 8.87 -14.59
N ASP A 28 -11.67 7.58 -14.26
CA ASP A 28 -10.68 6.63 -14.75
C ASP A 28 -10.85 6.29 -16.24
N GLY A 29 -12.04 6.48 -16.83
CA GLY A 29 -12.29 6.28 -18.26
C GLY A 29 -11.34 7.11 -19.13
N PRO A 30 -11.37 8.46 -19.05
CA PRO A 30 -10.44 9.30 -19.80
C PRO A 30 -8.97 9.05 -19.44
N THR A 31 -8.67 8.81 -18.16
CA THR A 31 -7.29 8.60 -17.69
C THR A 31 -6.68 7.32 -18.29
N SER A 32 -7.44 6.22 -18.29
CA SER A 32 -7.02 4.96 -18.89
C SER A 32 -6.94 5.05 -20.42
N PHE A 33 -7.90 5.72 -21.06
CA PHE A 33 -7.88 5.95 -22.51
C PHE A 33 -6.61 6.71 -22.96
N MET A 34 -6.14 7.69 -22.17
CA MET A 34 -4.91 8.42 -22.49
C MET A 34 -3.65 7.52 -22.45
N ASN A 35 -3.66 6.44 -21.65
CA ASN A 35 -2.55 5.49 -21.53
C ASN A 35 -2.66 4.34 -22.54
N THR A 36 -3.86 3.80 -22.69
CA THR A 36 -4.16 2.65 -23.55
C THR A 36 -5.36 2.98 -24.42
N PRO A 37 -5.20 3.85 -25.44
CA PRO A 37 -6.30 4.14 -26.34
C PRO A 37 -6.73 2.89 -27.08
N VAL A 38 -7.97 2.92 -27.58
CA VAL A 38 -8.53 1.78 -28.29
C VAL A 38 -7.73 1.47 -29.56
N LYS A 39 -7.44 0.19 -29.77
CA LYS A 39 -6.81 -0.31 -31.00
C LYS A 39 -7.41 -1.66 -31.38
N ALA A 40 -7.32 -2.00 -32.66
CA ALA A 40 -7.71 -3.29 -33.19
C ALA A 40 -6.58 -3.82 -34.09
N GLU A 41 -6.35 -5.13 -34.08
CA GLU A 41 -5.33 -5.73 -34.93
C GLU A 41 -5.61 -5.49 -36.41
N GLY A 42 -4.58 -5.09 -37.15
CA GLY A 42 -4.68 -4.85 -38.60
C GLY A 42 -5.40 -3.55 -39.00
N ILE A 43 -5.83 -2.72 -38.06
CA ILE A 43 -6.47 -1.41 -38.31
C ILE A 43 -5.60 -0.31 -37.70
N SER A 44 -5.42 0.81 -38.40
CA SER A 44 -4.68 1.93 -37.81
C SER A 44 -5.43 2.47 -36.58
N PRO A 45 -4.72 2.91 -35.52
CA PRO A 45 -5.38 3.46 -34.32
C PRO A 45 -6.37 4.59 -34.63
N GLN A 46 -6.08 5.43 -35.63
CA GLN A 46 -6.93 6.53 -36.07
C GLN A 46 -8.23 6.05 -36.74
N GLU A 47 -8.17 5.02 -37.57
CA GLU A 47 -9.36 4.44 -38.23
C GLU A 47 -10.27 3.74 -37.21
N PHE A 48 -9.69 2.98 -36.29
CA PHE A 48 -10.48 2.34 -35.24
C PHE A 48 -11.11 3.38 -34.31
N LEU A 49 -10.38 4.43 -33.94
CA LEU A 49 -10.90 5.50 -33.09
C LEU A 49 -12.10 6.24 -33.70
N ALA A 50 -12.13 6.38 -35.03
CA ALA A 50 -13.22 7.04 -35.76
C ALA A 50 -14.53 6.24 -35.71
N THR A 51 -14.45 4.92 -35.61
CA THR A 51 -15.60 4.01 -35.59
C THR A 51 -15.97 3.51 -34.18
N ALA A 52 -15.04 3.61 -33.23
CA ALA A 52 -15.22 3.20 -31.85
C ALA A 52 -16.31 4.02 -31.12
N SER A 53 -17.20 3.30 -30.43
CA SER A 53 -18.21 3.88 -29.55
C SER A 53 -17.58 4.54 -28.33
N LEU A 54 -18.37 5.29 -27.56
CA LEU A 54 -17.93 5.81 -26.27
C LEU A 54 -17.56 4.66 -25.30
N TRP A 55 -18.32 3.57 -25.33
CA TRP A 55 -18.06 2.44 -24.45
C TRP A 55 -16.75 1.74 -24.80
N ASP A 56 -16.43 1.58 -26.08
CA ASP A 56 -15.14 1.02 -26.52
C ASP A 56 -13.98 1.86 -25.99
N LYS A 57 -14.12 3.20 -26.04
CA LYS A 57 -13.10 4.15 -25.55
C LYS A 57 -12.90 4.07 -24.03
N ILE A 58 -13.98 3.87 -23.28
CA ILE A 58 -13.94 3.76 -21.82
C ILE A 58 -13.42 2.38 -21.39
N PHE A 59 -13.98 1.30 -21.95
CA PHE A 59 -13.63 -0.08 -21.61
C PHE A 59 -12.39 -0.54 -22.38
N ASN A 60 -11.28 0.16 -22.15
CA ASN A 60 -9.97 -0.14 -22.73
C ASN A 60 -9.14 -1.05 -21.80
N TYR A 61 -7.97 -1.49 -22.29
CA TYR A 61 -7.06 -2.43 -21.60
C TYR A 61 -6.78 -2.07 -20.13
N SER A 62 -6.48 -0.81 -19.84
CA SER A 62 -6.08 -0.41 -18.48
C SER A 62 -7.23 0.06 -17.59
N TRP A 63 -8.47 0.21 -18.10
CA TRP A 63 -9.56 0.82 -17.33
C TRP A 63 -9.93 0.04 -16.06
N MET A 64 -10.26 -1.25 -16.18
CA MET A 64 -10.63 -2.06 -15.00
C MET A 64 -9.44 -2.30 -14.05
N PRO A 65 -8.22 -2.65 -14.54
CA PRO A 65 -7.04 -2.73 -13.68
C PRO A 65 -6.75 -1.42 -12.93
N LEU A 66 -6.92 -0.26 -13.59
CA LEU A 66 -6.73 1.05 -12.98
C LEU A 66 -7.79 1.33 -11.91
N ASN A 67 -9.05 1.00 -12.19
CA ASN A 67 -10.16 1.12 -11.22
C ASN A 67 -9.87 0.33 -9.94
N LEU A 68 -9.45 -0.94 -10.08
CA LEU A 68 -9.13 -1.80 -8.96
C LEU A 68 -7.94 -1.26 -8.16
N HIS A 69 -6.86 -0.86 -8.84
CA HIS A 69 -5.68 -0.29 -8.20
C HIS A 69 -6.01 1.00 -7.43
N ARG A 70 -6.74 1.92 -8.05
CA ARG A 70 -7.10 3.20 -7.41
C ARG A 70 -8.13 3.04 -6.31
N LEU A 71 -9.06 2.10 -6.41
CA LEU A 71 -10.02 1.81 -5.34
C LEU A 71 -9.27 1.40 -4.08
N VAL A 72 -8.38 0.41 -4.19
CA VAL A 72 -7.57 -0.07 -3.06
C VAL A 72 -6.63 1.03 -2.54
N GLY A 73 -6.01 1.79 -3.44
CA GLY A 73 -5.15 2.92 -3.10
C GLY A 73 -5.90 4.02 -2.33
N ASN A 74 -7.12 4.35 -2.74
CA ASN A 74 -7.96 5.35 -2.06
C ASN A 74 -8.43 4.87 -0.68
N VAL A 75 -8.75 3.59 -0.50
CA VAL A 75 -9.08 3.04 0.83
C VAL A 75 -7.85 3.08 1.74
N THR A 76 -6.68 2.72 1.20
CA THR A 76 -5.39 2.80 1.92
C THR A 76 -5.12 4.23 2.39
N PHE A 77 -5.21 5.19 1.47
CA PHE A 77 -5.07 6.61 1.74
C PHE A 77 -6.06 7.11 2.79
N GLY A 78 -7.35 6.79 2.65
CA GLY A 78 -8.40 7.21 3.59
C GLY A 78 -8.17 6.68 5.00
N GLY A 79 -7.73 5.41 5.14
CA GLY A 79 -7.37 4.82 6.42
C GLY A 79 -6.21 5.54 7.11
N PHE A 80 -5.14 5.85 6.38
CA PHE A 80 -4.00 6.57 6.93
C PHE A 80 -4.32 8.05 7.25
N VAL A 81 -5.17 8.72 6.46
CA VAL A 81 -5.66 10.07 6.79
C VAL A 81 -6.52 10.06 8.04
N ALA A 82 -7.37 9.05 8.23
CA ALA A 82 -8.10 8.89 9.50
C ALA A 82 -7.13 8.69 10.68
N GLY A 83 -6.04 7.94 10.48
CA GLY A 83 -4.94 7.81 11.44
C GLY A 83 -4.24 9.13 11.74
N LEU A 84 -3.97 9.95 10.73
CA LEU A 84 -3.40 11.30 10.89
C LEU A 84 -4.30 12.21 11.74
N ILE A 85 -5.61 12.23 11.43
CA ILE A 85 -6.58 13.01 12.20
C ILE A 85 -6.58 12.54 13.64
N ALA A 86 -6.65 11.22 13.85
CA ALA A 86 -6.59 10.63 15.19
C ALA A 86 -5.32 11.03 15.94
N ALA A 87 -4.16 11.06 15.29
CA ALA A 87 -2.90 11.45 15.91
C ALA A 87 -2.90 12.91 16.39
N TYR A 88 -3.34 13.85 15.55
CA TYR A 88 -3.47 15.25 15.96
C TYR A 88 -4.44 15.43 17.12
N MET A 89 -5.59 14.76 17.05
CA MET A 89 -6.61 14.85 18.07
C MET A 89 -6.18 14.18 19.38
N PHE A 90 -5.46 13.05 19.32
CA PHE A 90 -4.87 12.39 20.48
C PHE A 90 -3.85 13.29 21.19
N MET A 91 -2.95 13.92 20.43
CA MET A 91 -1.94 14.84 20.99
C MET A 91 -2.57 16.11 21.58
N GLY A 92 -3.67 16.59 20.99
CA GLY A 92 -4.42 17.75 21.48
C GLY A 92 -5.40 17.46 22.61
N ALA A 93 -5.72 16.20 22.88
CA ALA A 93 -6.71 15.80 23.87
C ALA A 93 -6.25 16.08 25.31
N LYS A 94 -7.13 16.70 26.09
CA LYS A 94 -6.89 17.07 27.50
C LYS A 94 -7.46 16.06 28.48
N LYS A 95 -8.46 15.28 28.06
CA LYS A 95 -9.14 14.27 28.88
C LYS A 95 -8.69 12.87 28.48
N ASP A 96 -8.61 11.97 29.46
CA ASP A 96 -8.23 10.57 29.22
C ASP A 96 -9.27 9.83 28.36
N GLU A 97 -10.56 10.16 28.49
CA GLU A 97 -11.63 9.60 27.65
C GLU A 97 -11.47 9.97 26.17
N GLU A 98 -11.13 11.23 25.88
CA GLU A 98 -10.85 11.70 24.52
C GLU A 98 -9.62 11.00 23.94
N ARG A 99 -8.56 10.86 24.74
CA ARG A 99 -7.36 10.11 24.34
C ARG A 99 -7.68 8.65 24.02
N ALA A 100 -8.51 8.00 24.84
CA ALA A 100 -8.94 6.62 24.58
C ALA A 100 -9.71 6.50 23.27
N TYR A 101 -10.59 7.45 22.97
CA TYR A 101 -11.32 7.49 21.70
C TYR A 101 -10.39 7.70 20.50
N TYR A 102 -9.46 8.65 20.55
CA TYR A 102 -8.56 8.90 19.43
C TYR A 102 -7.50 7.80 19.26
N ASP A 103 -7.09 7.11 20.32
CA ASP A 103 -6.29 5.89 20.22
C ASP A 103 -7.05 4.79 19.43
N TRP A 104 -8.32 4.57 19.77
CA TRP A 104 -9.19 3.66 19.00
C TRP A 104 -9.35 4.09 17.55
N MET A 105 -9.60 5.37 17.31
CA MET A 105 -9.74 5.92 15.96
C MET A 105 -8.46 5.71 15.13
N GLY A 106 -7.29 5.96 15.73
CA GLY A 106 -6.00 5.76 15.08
C GLY A 106 -5.74 4.28 14.76
N PHE A 107 -6.10 3.39 15.68
CA PHE A 107 -6.01 1.94 15.45
C PHE A 107 -6.91 1.48 14.30
N VAL A 108 -8.18 1.91 14.28
CA VAL A 108 -9.13 1.54 13.21
C VAL A 108 -8.69 2.12 11.87
N GLY A 109 -8.25 3.38 11.82
CA GLY A 109 -7.72 4.01 10.62
C GLY A 109 -6.53 3.23 10.05
N ASN A 110 -5.56 2.88 10.91
CA ASN A 110 -4.43 2.06 10.51
C ASN A 110 -4.84 0.65 10.06
N LEU A 111 -5.80 0.00 10.74
CA LEU A 111 -6.31 -1.31 10.34
C LEU A 111 -6.96 -1.28 8.95
N ILE A 112 -7.77 -0.26 8.65
CA ILE A 112 -8.38 -0.07 7.32
C ILE A 112 -7.31 0.21 6.27
N GLY A 113 -6.39 1.13 6.58
CA GLY A 113 -5.32 1.54 5.67
C GLY A 113 -4.42 0.37 5.29
N VAL A 114 -3.90 -0.35 6.28
CA VAL A 114 -3.05 -1.53 6.08
C VAL A 114 -3.83 -2.68 5.46
N GLY A 115 -5.07 -2.90 5.89
CA GLY A 115 -5.93 -3.95 5.34
C GLY A 115 -6.12 -3.81 3.84
N ALA A 116 -6.34 -2.59 3.34
CA ALA A 116 -6.37 -2.32 1.90
C ALA A 116 -4.98 -2.42 1.26
N LEU A 117 -3.94 -1.88 1.91
CA LEU A 117 -2.56 -1.93 1.41
C LEU A 117 -2.09 -3.35 1.10
N LEU A 118 -2.54 -4.36 1.86
CA LEU A 118 -2.19 -5.78 1.60
C LEU A 118 -2.59 -6.24 0.19
N PHE A 119 -3.65 -5.68 -0.40
CA PHE A 119 -4.10 -6.00 -1.76
C PHE A 119 -3.47 -5.12 -2.84
N LEU A 120 -2.90 -3.97 -2.45
CA LEU A 120 -2.43 -2.96 -3.39
C LEU A 120 -1.29 -3.45 -4.31
N PRO A 121 -0.26 -4.20 -3.83
CA PRO A 121 0.77 -4.75 -4.70
C PRO A 121 0.21 -5.64 -5.81
N PHE A 122 -0.82 -6.44 -5.51
CA PHE A 122 -1.46 -7.32 -6.49
C PHE A 122 -2.20 -6.53 -7.57
N MET A 123 -2.96 -5.51 -7.17
CA MET A 123 -3.67 -4.66 -8.12
C MET A 123 -2.70 -3.83 -8.96
N GLY A 124 -1.58 -3.39 -8.38
CA GLY A 124 -0.49 -2.73 -9.11
C GLY A 124 0.17 -3.65 -10.13
N TYR A 125 0.41 -4.91 -9.76
CA TYR A 125 0.96 -5.91 -10.67
C TYR A 125 0.02 -6.20 -11.84
N LEU A 126 -1.28 -6.38 -11.58
CA LEU A 126 -2.30 -6.55 -12.62
C LEU A 126 -2.30 -5.36 -13.59
N LEU A 127 -2.31 -4.13 -13.07
CA LEU A 127 -2.25 -2.92 -13.91
C LEU A 127 -0.97 -2.87 -14.75
N ALA A 128 0.19 -3.18 -14.16
CA ALA A 128 1.45 -3.20 -14.89
C ALA A 128 1.44 -4.27 -16.00
N TYR A 129 0.92 -5.47 -15.71
CA TYR A 129 0.81 -6.56 -16.69
C TYR A 129 -0.02 -6.15 -17.91
N GLU A 130 -1.21 -5.59 -17.70
CA GLU A 130 -2.12 -5.17 -18.77
C GLU A 130 -1.53 -4.03 -19.62
N LEU A 131 -0.77 -3.12 -19.00
CA LEU A 131 -0.02 -2.09 -19.73
C LEU A 131 1.09 -2.69 -20.60
N CYS A 132 1.77 -3.73 -20.12
CA CYS A 132 2.83 -4.42 -20.85
C CYS A 132 2.29 -5.25 -22.01
N ASP A 133 1.13 -5.89 -21.82
CA ASP A 133 0.44 -6.66 -22.85
C ASP A 133 -0.13 -5.73 -23.95
N TYR A 134 -0.63 -4.55 -23.56
CA TYR A 134 -1.09 -3.55 -24.52
C TYR A 134 0.01 -3.15 -25.50
N ASP A 135 1.24 -2.85 -25.07
CA ASP A 135 2.34 -2.55 -25.98
C ASP A 135 3.68 -2.99 -25.38
N ALA A 136 4.39 -3.87 -26.10
CA ALA A 136 5.66 -4.43 -25.65
C ALA A 136 6.74 -3.37 -25.36
N SER A 137 6.62 -2.15 -25.90
CA SER A 137 7.52 -1.03 -25.62
C SER A 137 7.25 -0.30 -24.29
N ILE A 138 6.12 -0.58 -23.63
CA ILE A 138 5.76 0.02 -22.34
C ILE A 138 6.52 -0.69 -21.21
N CYS A 139 6.60 -2.02 -21.25
CA CYS A 139 7.29 -2.83 -20.24
C CYS A 139 8.75 -2.42 -19.99
N PRO A 140 9.63 -2.37 -21.01
CA PRO A 140 11.02 -1.95 -20.80
C PRO A 140 11.11 -0.48 -20.35
N TYR A 141 10.23 0.39 -20.85
CA TYR A 141 10.17 1.80 -20.44
C TYR A 141 9.86 1.96 -18.94
N MET A 142 8.94 1.14 -18.43
CA MET A 142 8.56 1.09 -17.02
C MET A 142 9.64 0.47 -16.13
N MET A 143 10.13 -0.71 -16.52
CA MET A 143 10.81 -1.62 -15.60
C MET A 143 12.33 -1.57 -15.72
N ALA A 144 12.88 -1.10 -16.84
CA ALA A 144 14.31 -1.18 -17.14
C ALA A 144 14.92 0.15 -17.62
N ASP A 145 14.13 1.11 -18.08
CA ASP A 145 14.59 2.37 -18.67
C ASP A 145 14.11 3.59 -17.85
N GLN A 146 13.53 4.62 -18.47
CA GLN A 146 13.33 5.96 -17.89
C GLN A 146 12.53 5.96 -16.57
N LEU A 147 11.55 5.08 -16.42
CA LEU A 147 10.68 5.04 -15.23
C LEU A 147 11.13 4.01 -14.19
N SER A 148 12.17 3.22 -14.46
CA SER A 148 12.65 2.16 -13.56
C SER A 148 12.93 2.71 -12.15
N MET A 149 13.60 3.85 -12.05
CA MET A 149 13.88 4.53 -10.78
C MET A 149 12.62 4.95 -10.03
N PHE A 150 11.54 5.32 -10.73
CA PHE A 150 10.26 5.64 -10.08
C PHE A 150 9.64 4.37 -9.48
N PHE A 151 9.70 3.24 -10.17
CA PHE A 151 9.22 1.96 -9.65
C PHE A 151 10.06 1.44 -8.48
N GLU A 152 11.38 1.64 -8.51
CA GLU A 152 12.25 1.30 -7.38
C GLU A 152 11.95 2.18 -6.16
N MET A 153 11.81 3.49 -6.35
CA MET A 153 11.39 4.39 -5.30
C MET A 153 9.99 4.06 -4.76
N GLN A 154 9.06 3.66 -5.63
CA GLN A 154 7.74 3.18 -5.23
C GLN A 154 7.88 1.96 -4.31
N GLY A 155 8.66 0.97 -4.71
CA GLY A 155 8.91 -0.23 -3.91
C GLY A 155 9.50 0.09 -2.54
N ALA A 156 10.51 0.96 -2.49
CA ALA A 156 11.11 1.43 -1.25
C ALA A 156 10.11 2.15 -0.34
N MET A 157 9.26 3.02 -0.89
CA MET A 157 8.22 3.71 -0.12
C MET A 157 7.13 2.77 0.40
N ILE A 158 6.67 1.82 -0.42
CA ILE A 158 5.72 0.78 0.01
C ILE A 158 6.32 -0.04 1.15
N GLY A 159 7.61 -0.39 1.03
CA GLY A 159 8.41 -1.01 2.08
C GLY A 159 8.38 -0.23 3.39
N LEU A 160 8.71 1.06 3.34
CA LEU A 160 8.67 1.96 4.50
C LEU A 160 7.26 2.06 5.12
N ILE A 161 6.20 2.06 4.30
CA ILE A 161 4.82 2.06 4.80
C ILE A 161 4.53 0.74 5.53
N PHE A 162 4.95 -0.41 4.99
CA PHE A 162 4.84 -1.69 5.70
C PHE A 162 5.65 -1.68 7.00
N LEU A 163 6.89 -1.19 6.99
CA LEU A 163 7.73 -1.06 8.18
C LEU A 163 7.05 -0.24 9.27
N ALA A 164 6.58 0.96 8.93
CA ALA A 164 5.88 1.84 9.84
C ALA A 164 4.56 1.23 10.34
N SER A 165 3.82 0.53 9.50
CA SER A 165 2.58 -0.16 9.86
C SER A 165 2.82 -1.27 10.89
N ASN A 166 3.85 -2.08 10.66
CA ASN A 166 4.27 -3.13 11.58
C ASN A 166 4.82 -2.54 12.90
N TYR A 167 5.53 -1.41 12.82
CA TYR A 167 6.00 -0.65 13.98
C TYR A 167 4.84 -0.11 14.81
N TYR A 168 3.82 0.46 14.17
CA TYR A 168 2.61 0.91 14.85
C TYR A 168 1.92 -0.24 15.59
N ILE A 169 1.75 -1.40 14.94
CA ILE A 169 1.15 -2.58 15.58
C ILE A 169 1.99 -3.07 16.75
N TRP A 170 3.32 -3.03 16.66
CA TRP A 170 4.19 -3.35 17.78
C TRP A 170 4.03 -2.40 18.96
N LEU A 171 3.97 -1.09 18.73
CA LEU A 171 3.69 -0.10 19.77
C LEU A 171 2.30 -0.30 20.38
N SER A 172 1.32 -0.63 19.54
CA SER A 172 -0.05 -0.92 19.96
C SER A 172 -0.13 -2.15 20.86
N MET A 173 0.65 -3.22 20.60
CA MET A 173 0.68 -4.41 21.45
C MET A 173 1.19 -4.15 22.86
N LYS A 174 2.04 -3.14 23.07
CA LYS A 174 2.55 -2.80 24.42
C LYS A 174 1.45 -2.37 25.38
N ARG A 175 0.29 -1.90 24.87
CA ARG A 175 -0.86 -1.49 25.69
C ARG A 175 -1.83 -2.65 26.02
N ILE A 176 -1.53 -3.86 25.54
CA ILE A 176 -2.37 -5.04 25.76
C ILE A 176 -1.81 -5.80 26.96
N GLU A 177 -2.58 -5.85 28.04
CA GLU A 177 -2.24 -6.64 29.22
C GLU A 177 -2.33 -8.14 28.88
N GLY A 178 -1.32 -8.92 29.26
CA GLY A 178 -1.27 -10.36 28.99
C GLY A 178 -0.62 -10.75 27.66
N VAL A 179 -0.12 -9.80 26.87
CA VAL A 179 0.55 -10.06 25.57
C VAL A 179 1.76 -11.00 25.69
N GLU A 180 2.43 -11.03 26.83
CA GLU A 180 3.59 -11.92 27.12
C GLU A 180 3.22 -13.42 27.04
N LYS A 181 1.93 -13.76 27.17
CA LYS A 181 1.42 -15.14 27.07
C LYS A 181 1.19 -15.58 25.62
N VAL A 182 1.17 -14.65 24.67
CA VAL A 182 0.86 -14.94 23.27
C VAL A 182 2.04 -15.66 22.62
N ARG A 183 1.74 -16.83 22.06
CA ARG A 183 2.68 -17.69 21.34
C ARG A 183 2.24 -17.91 19.90
N MET A 184 3.21 -18.16 19.04
CA MET A 184 3.02 -18.54 17.63
C MET A 184 3.88 -19.76 17.30
N THR A 185 3.48 -20.54 16.29
CA THR A 185 4.30 -21.65 15.80
C THR A 185 5.68 -21.18 15.32
N ILE A 186 6.73 -21.98 15.51
CA ILE A 186 8.07 -21.71 14.99
C ILE A 186 8.09 -21.59 13.45
N LEU A 187 7.13 -22.21 12.76
CA LEU A 187 7.04 -22.10 11.29
C LEU A 187 6.84 -20.67 10.83
N ALA A 188 6.18 -19.80 11.59
CA ALA A 188 5.92 -18.44 11.16
C ALA A 188 7.23 -17.65 10.88
N PRO A 189 8.15 -17.48 11.85
CA PRO A 189 9.43 -16.82 11.58
C PRO A 189 10.33 -17.60 10.61
N VAL A 190 10.26 -18.94 10.59
CA VAL A 190 11.02 -19.75 9.61
C VAL A 190 10.56 -19.42 8.19
N VAL A 191 9.26 -19.38 7.94
CA VAL A 191 8.71 -19.01 6.64
C VAL A 191 9.06 -17.57 6.30
N MET A 192 9.00 -16.62 7.24
CA MET A 192 9.42 -15.23 6.97
C MET A 192 10.84 -15.13 6.40
N VAL A 193 11.77 -15.93 6.94
CA VAL A 193 13.18 -15.95 6.50
C VAL A 193 13.36 -16.69 5.18
N LEU A 194 12.70 -17.83 5.00
CA LEU A 194 12.84 -18.66 3.81
C LEU A 194 12.09 -18.10 2.60
N LEU A 195 10.99 -17.38 2.81
CA LEU A 195 10.11 -16.87 1.75
C LEU A 195 10.86 -16.07 0.67
N PRO A 196 11.65 -15.04 0.98
CA PRO A 196 12.35 -14.29 -0.06
C PRO A 196 13.40 -15.14 -0.79
N LEU A 197 14.04 -16.09 -0.12
CA LEU A 197 15.07 -16.95 -0.71
C LEU A 197 14.46 -17.97 -1.68
N VAL A 198 13.44 -18.70 -1.21
CA VAL A 198 12.75 -19.74 -1.99
C VAL A 198 12.01 -19.12 -3.17
N MET A 199 11.25 -18.04 -2.92
CA MET A 199 10.44 -17.44 -3.99
C MET A 199 11.28 -16.73 -5.04
N THR A 200 12.46 -16.18 -4.68
CA THR A 200 13.35 -15.60 -5.69
C THR A 200 13.80 -16.67 -6.69
N LYS A 201 14.15 -17.87 -6.20
CA LYS A 201 14.50 -18.98 -7.08
C LYS A 201 13.31 -19.46 -7.90
N VAL A 202 12.16 -19.70 -7.24
CA VAL A 202 10.95 -20.18 -7.91
C VAL A 202 10.48 -19.21 -8.99
N MET A 203 10.45 -17.90 -8.71
CA MET A 203 10.00 -16.90 -9.67
C MET A 203 11.01 -16.60 -10.78
N THR A 204 12.28 -17.00 -10.58
CA THR A 204 13.27 -16.99 -11.67
C THR A 204 13.00 -18.12 -12.66
N ASP A 205 12.63 -19.30 -12.18
CA ASP A 205 12.33 -20.45 -13.04
C ASP A 205 10.91 -20.40 -13.62
N TYR A 206 9.96 -19.90 -12.83
CA TYR A 206 8.53 -19.82 -13.14
C TYR A 206 8.02 -18.39 -12.86
N PRO A 207 8.20 -17.45 -13.80
CA PRO A 207 7.76 -16.07 -13.62
C PRO A 207 6.25 -15.97 -13.37
N VAL A 208 5.83 -15.08 -12.47
CA VAL A 208 4.40 -14.77 -12.25
C VAL A 208 3.79 -14.27 -13.59
N PRO A 209 2.57 -14.68 -13.97
CA PRO A 209 1.57 -15.44 -13.22
C PRO A 209 1.57 -16.96 -13.45
N ASP A 210 2.73 -17.60 -13.71
CA ASP A 210 2.81 -19.06 -13.90
C ASP A 210 2.16 -19.81 -12.70
N PRO A 211 1.20 -20.72 -12.94
CA PRO A 211 0.53 -21.46 -11.87
C PRO A 211 1.48 -22.25 -10.95
N THR A 212 2.64 -22.66 -11.47
CA THR A 212 3.69 -23.34 -10.71
C THR A 212 4.23 -22.44 -9.62
N SER A 213 4.43 -21.16 -9.89
CA SER A 213 4.88 -20.18 -8.88
C SER A 213 3.90 -20.10 -7.70
N LEU A 214 2.59 -20.16 -8.00
CA LEU A 214 1.53 -20.17 -6.98
C LEU A 214 1.50 -21.47 -6.19
N ALA A 215 1.79 -22.61 -6.84
CA ALA A 215 1.87 -23.92 -6.20
C ALA A 215 2.99 -24.01 -5.15
N PHE A 216 4.06 -23.21 -5.26
CA PHE A 216 5.06 -23.06 -4.21
C PHE A 216 4.69 -21.99 -3.18
N LEU A 217 4.17 -20.85 -3.64
CA LEU A 217 3.84 -19.72 -2.78
C LEU A 217 2.74 -20.05 -1.76
N LEU A 218 1.62 -20.63 -2.22
CA LEU A 218 0.44 -20.86 -1.37
C LEU A 218 0.74 -21.82 -0.21
N PRO A 219 1.36 -22.99 -0.40
CA PRO A 219 1.74 -23.86 0.71
C PRO A 219 2.68 -23.17 1.69
N LEU A 220 3.64 -22.38 1.20
CA LEU A 220 4.62 -21.69 2.04
C LEU A 220 3.93 -20.65 2.94
N LEU A 221 3.03 -19.83 2.38
CA LEU A 221 2.25 -18.84 3.14
C LEU A 221 1.27 -19.49 4.13
N LEU A 222 0.69 -20.63 3.77
CA LEU A 222 -0.31 -21.32 4.60
C LEU A 222 0.32 -22.25 5.65
N ALA A 223 1.58 -22.66 5.49
CA ALA A 223 2.23 -23.64 6.36
C ALA A 223 2.16 -23.28 7.85
N PRO A 224 2.38 -22.02 8.30
CA PRO A 224 2.29 -21.69 9.72
C PRO A 224 0.88 -21.79 10.30
N PHE A 225 -0.16 -21.68 9.47
CA PHE A 225 -1.56 -21.73 9.90
C PHE A 225 -2.16 -23.13 9.81
N THR A 226 -1.63 -23.97 8.90
CA THR A 226 -2.17 -25.30 8.60
C THR A 226 -1.32 -26.43 9.18
N VAL A 227 -0.04 -26.48 8.85
CA VAL A 227 0.93 -27.48 9.32
C VAL A 227 1.43 -27.12 10.73
N GLY A 228 1.60 -25.83 10.99
CA GLY A 228 2.13 -25.31 12.25
C GLY A 228 1.32 -25.67 13.49
N ARG A 229 0.04 -26.04 13.33
CA ARG A 229 -0.82 -26.54 14.42
C ARG A 229 -0.42 -27.92 14.93
N PHE A 230 0.30 -28.70 14.12
CA PHE A 230 0.77 -30.05 14.47
C PHE A 230 2.21 -30.05 15.01
N ILE A 231 2.90 -28.91 14.98
CA ILE A 231 4.28 -28.77 15.46
C ILE A 231 4.25 -28.20 16.88
N PRO A 232 4.75 -28.92 17.91
CA PRO A 232 4.68 -28.48 19.30
C PRO A 232 5.62 -27.30 19.63
N LEU A 233 6.53 -26.96 18.73
CA LEU A 233 7.49 -25.87 18.91
C LEU A 233 6.84 -24.51 18.68
N THR A 234 6.79 -23.70 19.74
CA THR A 234 6.26 -22.34 19.70
C THR A 234 7.29 -21.32 20.16
N VAL A 235 7.14 -20.10 19.66
CA VAL A 235 7.97 -18.94 19.99
C VAL A 235 7.12 -17.81 20.54
N SER A 236 7.75 -16.91 21.29
CA SER A 236 7.09 -15.72 21.81
C SER A 236 6.66 -14.79 20.67
N ALA A 237 5.54 -14.09 20.85
CA ALA A 237 5.12 -13.03 19.93
C ALA A 237 6.25 -12.02 19.65
N ARG A 238 6.98 -11.63 20.71
CA ARG A 238 8.12 -10.70 20.62
C ARG A 238 9.22 -11.20 19.68
N THR A 239 9.52 -12.50 19.70
CA THR A 239 10.50 -13.12 18.79
C THR A 239 10.03 -13.04 17.35
N VAL A 240 8.77 -13.41 17.07
CA VAL A 240 8.22 -13.38 15.71
C VAL A 240 8.23 -11.96 15.14
N ILE A 241 7.81 -10.98 15.94
CA ILE A 241 7.79 -9.57 15.52
C ILE A 241 9.20 -9.06 15.20
N LYS A 242 10.21 -9.42 16.02
CA LYS A 242 11.61 -9.03 15.77
C LYS A 242 12.14 -9.63 14.46
N VAL A 243 11.88 -10.92 14.22
CA VAL A 243 12.24 -11.56 12.94
C VAL A 243 11.50 -10.89 11.80
N GLY A 244 10.20 -10.60 11.96
CA GLY A 244 9.40 -9.86 10.98
C GLY A 244 10.00 -8.49 10.64
N PHE A 245 10.39 -7.69 11.64
CA PHE A 245 11.05 -6.41 11.40
C PHE A 245 12.35 -6.54 10.62
N LEU A 246 13.19 -7.51 10.98
CA LEU A 246 14.41 -7.79 10.24
C LEU A 246 14.08 -8.12 8.77
N MET A 247 13.09 -8.96 8.54
CA MET A 247 12.70 -9.35 7.18
C MET A 247 12.04 -8.24 6.38
N VAL A 248 11.35 -7.29 7.03
CA VAL A 248 10.87 -6.07 6.36
C VAL A 248 12.05 -5.21 5.92
N VAL A 249 13.03 -4.98 6.80
CA VAL A 249 14.24 -4.22 6.45
C VAL A 249 15.02 -4.89 5.32
N VAL A 250 15.14 -6.22 5.34
CA VAL A 250 15.76 -6.99 4.25
C VAL A 250 14.95 -6.84 2.95
N GLY A 251 13.63 -6.95 3.02
CA GLY A 251 12.75 -6.73 1.86
C GLY A 251 12.89 -5.34 1.25
N ASP A 252 12.95 -4.31 2.10
CA ASP A 252 13.15 -2.92 1.68
C ASP A 252 14.54 -2.71 1.06
N ALA A 253 15.57 -3.35 1.61
CA ALA A 253 16.91 -3.32 1.04
C ALA A 253 16.96 -3.92 -0.37
N ILE A 254 16.19 -4.98 -0.65
CA ILE A 254 16.07 -5.56 -2.00
C ILE A 254 15.48 -4.53 -2.98
N TRP A 255 14.50 -3.72 -2.56
CA TRP A 255 13.94 -2.66 -3.41
C TRP A 255 14.94 -1.54 -3.72
N LEU A 256 15.94 -1.34 -2.86
CA LEU A 256 17.04 -0.40 -3.06
C LEU A 256 18.21 -1.00 -3.86
N THR A 257 18.04 -2.20 -4.43
CA THR A 257 19.02 -2.79 -5.37
C THR A 257 18.60 -2.52 -6.82
N PRO A 258 19.20 -1.51 -7.47
CA PRO A 258 18.83 -1.12 -8.81
C PRO A 258 19.40 -2.09 -9.85
N HIS A 259 18.66 -2.30 -10.94
CA HIS A 259 19.27 -2.80 -12.18
C HIS A 259 19.78 -1.63 -13.06
N GLY A 260 19.37 -0.39 -12.73
CA GLY A 260 19.72 0.84 -13.44
C GLY A 260 19.29 2.12 -12.70
N PHE A 261 20.20 2.85 -12.02
CA PHE A 261 19.96 4.25 -11.60
C PHE A 261 20.43 5.23 -12.69
N VAL A 262 20.01 5.03 -13.94
CA VAL A 262 20.39 5.95 -15.01
C VAL A 262 19.15 6.39 -15.81
N PRO A 263 18.77 7.67 -15.76
CA PRO A 263 17.65 8.23 -16.52
C PRO A 263 17.89 8.29 -18.04
N THR A 264 18.81 7.52 -18.61
CA THR A 264 19.20 7.64 -20.03
C THR A 264 19.24 6.30 -20.78
N GLY A 265 18.71 5.21 -20.20
CA GLY A 265 18.77 3.88 -20.81
C GLY A 265 20.20 3.31 -20.90
N ALA A 266 21.19 4.01 -20.34
CA ALA A 266 22.54 3.48 -20.18
C ALA A 266 22.56 2.48 -19.01
N LYS A 267 23.33 1.41 -19.15
CA LYS A 267 23.65 0.54 -18.02
C LYS A 267 24.27 1.38 -16.90
N LEU A 268 24.08 0.93 -15.66
CA LEU A 268 24.85 1.47 -14.54
C LEU A 268 26.33 1.47 -14.92
N VAL A 269 27.04 2.54 -14.56
CA VAL A 269 28.50 2.51 -14.63
C VAL A 269 28.96 1.33 -13.77
N ALA A 270 30.01 0.61 -14.20
CA ALA A 270 30.43 -0.64 -13.57
C ALA A 270 30.71 -0.49 -12.06
N GLU A 271 31.05 0.72 -11.61
CA GLU A 271 31.28 1.06 -10.21
C GLU A 271 30.00 1.14 -9.35
N LEU A 272 28.82 1.27 -9.96
CA LEU A 272 27.52 1.34 -9.29
C LEU A 272 26.68 0.07 -9.46
N GLU A 273 27.13 -0.90 -10.28
CA GLU A 273 26.50 -2.21 -10.37
C GLU A 273 26.78 -3.03 -9.10
N LEU A 274 25.81 -3.85 -8.70
CA LEU A 274 26.06 -4.84 -7.67
C LEU A 274 27.12 -5.85 -8.13
N PRO A 275 27.92 -6.43 -7.21
CA PRO A 275 28.78 -7.55 -7.52
C PRO A 275 28.00 -8.64 -8.28
N SER A 276 28.65 -9.33 -9.23
CA SER A 276 28.00 -10.31 -10.13
C SER A 276 27.12 -11.32 -9.39
N ASP A 277 27.58 -11.77 -8.21
CA ASP A 277 26.90 -12.78 -7.40
C ASP A 277 25.61 -12.25 -6.73
N TRP A 278 25.43 -10.93 -6.69
CA TRP A 278 24.30 -10.23 -6.07
C TRP A 278 23.38 -9.57 -7.09
N ASN A 279 23.73 -9.59 -8.38
CA ASN A 279 22.94 -8.98 -9.46
C ASN A 279 21.50 -9.52 -9.52
N PHE A 280 21.29 -10.78 -9.12
CA PHE A 280 19.95 -11.37 -9.06
C PHE A 280 18.95 -10.60 -8.16
N LEU A 281 19.43 -9.83 -7.18
CA LEU A 281 18.58 -9.01 -6.30
C LEU A 281 17.93 -7.83 -7.03
N ALA A 282 18.59 -7.33 -8.08
CA ALA A 282 18.08 -6.24 -8.89
C ALA A 282 16.92 -6.67 -9.82
N LEU A 283 16.72 -7.98 -9.99
CA LEU A 283 15.73 -8.55 -10.88
C LEU A 283 14.33 -8.60 -10.27
N MET A 284 13.32 -8.61 -11.14
CA MET A 284 11.90 -8.68 -10.73
C MET A 284 11.53 -9.88 -9.84
N PRO A 285 12.09 -11.09 -10.01
CA PRO A 285 11.84 -12.20 -9.08
C PRO A 285 12.18 -11.87 -7.63
N ALA A 286 13.30 -11.20 -7.38
CA ALA A 286 13.70 -10.81 -6.03
C ALA A 286 12.80 -9.71 -5.46
N LYS A 287 12.48 -8.69 -6.26
CA LYS A 287 11.55 -7.59 -5.90
C LYS A 287 10.14 -8.11 -5.56
N ASN A 288 9.61 -9.03 -6.36
CA ASN A 288 8.33 -9.69 -6.09
C ASN A 288 8.39 -10.52 -4.80
N SER A 289 9.46 -11.28 -4.61
CA SER A 289 9.66 -12.09 -3.39
C SER A 289 9.75 -11.23 -2.13
N ALA A 290 10.38 -10.06 -2.22
CA ALA A 290 10.38 -9.05 -1.17
C ALA A 290 8.96 -8.55 -0.88
N ALA A 291 8.17 -8.19 -1.90
CA ALA A 291 6.78 -7.76 -1.72
C ALA A 291 5.91 -8.83 -1.03
N PHE A 292 6.00 -10.09 -1.45
CA PHE A 292 5.30 -11.19 -0.78
C PHE A 292 5.74 -11.36 0.68
N THR A 293 7.02 -11.14 0.96
CA THR A 293 7.56 -11.18 2.33
C THR A 293 7.00 -10.05 3.19
N LEU A 294 6.92 -8.82 2.67
CA LEU A 294 6.32 -7.68 3.37
C LEU A 294 4.85 -7.93 3.71
N VAL A 295 4.07 -8.41 2.74
CA VAL A 295 2.67 -8.78 2.93
C VAL A 295 2.54 -9.89 3.98
N PHE A 296 3.34 -10.96 3.86
CA PHE A 296 3.28 -12.10 4.76
C PHE A 296 3.64 -11.73 6.21
N VAL A 297 4.73 -10.99 6.41
CA VAL A 297 5.13 -10.49 7.75
C VAL A 297 4.01 -9.68 8.37
N THR A 298 3.40 -8.79 7.57
CA THR A 298 2.30 -7.93 8.03
C THR A 298 1.08 -8.75 8.43
N VAL A 299 0.66 -9.72 7.61
CA VAL A 299 -0.42 -10.65 7.95
C VAL A 299 -0.15 -11.39 9.25
N VAL A 300 1.06 -11.95 9.44
CA VAL A 300 1.40 -12.65 10.68
C VAL A 300 1.36 -11.71 11.89
N ASN A 301 1.87 -10.48 11.77
CA ASN A 301 1.82 -9.50 12.86
C ASN A 301 0.38 -9.14 13.26
N TYR A 302 -0.53 -8.99 12.30
CA TYR A 302 -1.96 -8.79 12.58
C TYR A 302 -2.64 -10.04 13.16
N VAL A 303 -2.24 -11.25 12.77
CA VAL A 303 -2.74 -12.49 13.41
C VAL A 303 -2.29 -12.55 14.87
N ILE A 304 -1.03 -12.22 15.16
CA ILE A 304 -0.51 -12.15 16.53
C ILE A 304 -1.26 -11.07 17.32
N TYR A 305 -1.49 -9.91 16.72
CA TYR A 305 -2.27 -8.84 17.33
C TYR A 305 -3.69 -9.31 17.68
N ASN A 306 -4.36 -9.99 16.74
CA ASN A 306 -5.70 -10.54 16.96
C ASN A 306 -5.73 -11.56 18.10
N ARG A 307 -4.68 -12.38 18.23
CA ARG A 307 -4.53 -13.28 19.39
C ARG A 307 -4.31 -12.51 20.69
N ALA A 308 -3.51 -11.45 20.67
CA ALA A 308 -3.25 -10.61 21.83
C ALA A 308 -4.53 -9.95 22.36
N ILE A 309 -5.37 -9.38 21.50
CA ILE A 309 -6.65 -8.80 21.92
C ILE A 309 -7.67 -9.84 22.38
N SER A 310 -7.54 -11.09 21.92
CA SER A 310 -8.45 -12.18 22.33
C SER A 310 -8.05 -12.82 23.66
N GLN A 311 -6.76 -12.79 24.02
CA GLN A 311 -6.21 -13.41 25.23
C GLN A 311 -5.91 -12.40 26.35
N GLY A 312 -5.95 -11.11 26.02
CA GLY A 312 -5.57 -10.01 26.90
C GLY A 312 -6.62 -8.90 26.92
N THR A 313 -6.30 -7.84 27.66
CA THR A 313 -7.17 -6.65 27.79
C THR A 313 -6.45 -5.45 27.20
N ILE A 314 -7.08 -4.79 26.23
CA ILE A 314 -6.54 -3.58 25.61
C ILE A 314 -6.85 -2.36 26.50
N VAL A 315 -5.81 -1.60 26.85
CA VAL A 315 -5.97 -0.35 27.62
C VAL A 315 -5.89 0.84 26.68
N TRP A 316 -7.05 1.32 26.22
CA TRP A 316 -7.15 2.48 25.32
C TRP A 316 -6.66 3.76 25.99
N GLY A 317 -6.00 4.62 25.19
CA GLY A 317 -5.47 5.91 25.66
C GLY A 317 -4.08 5.79 26.30
N LYS A 318 -3.57 4.57 26.50
CA LYS A 318 -2.23 4.27 27.03
C LYS A 318 -1.27 3.75 25.96
N ILE A 319 -1.57 3.97 24.68
CA ILE A 319 -0.63 3.71 23.59
C ILE A 319 0.65 4.55 23.76
N ASP A 320 1.80 3.98 23.37
CA ASP A 320 3.09 4.68 23.34
C ASP A 320 3.00 5.96 22.50
N PHE A 321 3.46 7.10 23.03
CA PHE A 321 3.36 8.40 22.33
C PHE A 321 4.07 8.39 20.96
N ALA A 322 5.10 7.57 20.78
CA ALA A 322 5.78 7.41 19.50
C ALA A 322 4.82 7.01 18.37
N SER A 323 3.74 6.30 18.68
CA SER A 323 2.74 5.83 17.71
C SER A 323 2.06 6.96 16.93
N GLN A 324 1.93 8.15 17.53
CA GLN A 324 1.29 9.29 16.88
C GLN A 324 2.15 9.80 15.72
N PHE A 325 3.47 9.84 15.91
CA PHE A 325 4.41 10.15 14.83
C PHE A 325 4.42 9.09 13.74
N VAL A 326 4.19 7.83 14.10
CA VAL A 326 4.07 6.74 13.11
C VAL A 326 2.82 6.92 12.24
N LEU A 327 1.67 7.26 12.83
CA LEU A 327 0.45 7.56 12.07
C LEU A 327 0.62 8.76 11.14
N ILE A 328 1.31 9.81 11.61
CA ILE A 328 1.66 10.97 10.78
C ILE A 328 2.58 10.54 9.63
N PHE A 329 3.63 9.77 9.92
CA PHE A 329 4.55 9.28 8.90
C PHE A 329 3.85 8.41 7.86
N LEU A 330 2.93 7.54 8.26
CA LEU A 330 2.15 6.69 7.36
C LEU A 330 1.30 7.51 6.40
N ALA A 331 0.58 8.51 6.90
CA ALA A 331 -0.21 9.39 6.06
C ALA A 331 0.66 10.19 5.08
N PHE A 332 1.77 10.77 5.55
CA PHE A 332 2.72 11.49 4.69
C PHE A 332 3.28 10.58 3.59
N SER A 333 3.78 9.40 3.96
CA SER A 333 4.37 8.44 3.03
C SER A 333 3.37 7.94 2.00
N ALA A 334 2.12 7.71 2.41
CA ALA A 334 1.05 7.33 1.50
C ALA A 334 0.71 8.44 0.50
N ILE A 335 0.59 9.70 0.94
CA ILE A 335 0.35 10.84 0.05
C ILE A 335 1.48 11.01 -0.95
N TRP A 336 2.73 10.95 -0.46
CA TRP A 336 3.91 11.07 -1.30
C TRP A 336 3.96 9.96 -2.36
N THR A 337 3.68 8.72 -1.97
CA THR A 337 3.62 7.56 -2.88
C THR A 337 2.50 7.70 -3.91
N MET A 338 1.34 8.24 -3.53
CA MET A 338 0.25 8.55 -4.47
C MET A 338 0.66 9.61 -5.48
N GLY A 339 1.42 10.62 -5.06
CA GLY A 339 2.02 11.62 -5.95
C GLY A 339 3.00 11.00 -6.95
N LEU A 340 3.89 10.12 -6.48
CA LEU A 340 4.82 9.37 -7.33
C LEU A 340 4.08 8.55 -8.39
N MET A 341 3.05 7.78 -8.01
CA MET A 341 2.29 6.96 -8.95
C MET A 341 1.36 7.76 -9.85
N GLY A 342 0.94 8.96 -9.41
CA GLY A 342 0.33 9.96 -10.28
C GLY A 342 1.29 10.41 -11.39
N ALA A 343 2.54 10.71 -11.04
CA ALA A 343 3.56 11.10 -12.00
C ALA A 343 3.86 9.96 -13.00
N VAL A 344 4.11 8.74 -12.51
CA VAL A 344 4.35 7.56 -13.36
C VAL A 344 3.24 7.39 -14.40
N ARG A 345 1.96 7.44 -13.98
CA ARG A 345 0.83 7.31 -14.92
C ARG A 345 0.80 8.40 -15.98
N SER A 346 1.21 9.63 -15.65
CA SER A 346 1.33 10.69 -16.64
C SER A 346 2.46 10.41 -17.63
N LEU A 347 3.61 9.96 -17.12
CA LEU A 347 4.83 9.73 -17.89
C LEU A 347 4.78 8.46 -18.75
N LEU A 348 3.92 7.50 -18.42
CA LEU A 348 3.67 6.31 -19.26
C LEU A 348 3.25 6.64 -20.69
N ARG A 349 2.67 7.82 -20.89
CA ARG A 349 2.28 8.33 -22.22
C ARG A 349 3.48 8.80 -23.03
N LYS A 350 4.70 8.74 -22.49
CA LYS A 350 5.94 9.18 -23.12
C LYS A 350 5.79 10.66 -23.56
N TYR A 351 6.02 10.93 -24.84
CA TYR A 351 5.92 12.26 -25.45
C TYR A 351 4.55 12.52 -26.08
N TYR A 352 3.48 11.96 -25.50
CA TYR A 352 2.12 12.06 -26.02
C TYR A 352 1.16 12.55 -24.94
N HIS A 353 0.14 13.31 -25.35
CA HIS A 353 -1.03 13.56 -24.51
C HIS A 353 -1.94 12.33 -24.42
N THR A 354 -2.07 11.61 -25.53
CA THR A 354 -2.75 10.30 -25.63
C THR A 354 -1.82 9.37 -26.38
N TYR A 355 -1.40 8.29 -25.72
CA TYR A 355 -0.33 7.41 -26.17
C TYR A 355 -0.52 6.97 -27.63
N ASN A 356 0.49 7.20 -28.49
CA ASN A 356 0.49 6.89 -29.93
C ASN A 356 -0.63 7.54 -30.77
N LEU A 357 -1.40 8.50 -30.23
CA LEU A 357 -2.46 9.21 -30.96
C LEU A 357 -2.19 10.71 -31.11
N LEU A 358 -1.80 11.38 -30.03
CA LEU A 358 -1.60 12.83 -30.00
C LEU A 358 -0.20 13.16 -29.45
N PRO A 359 0.81 13.33 -30.33
CA PRO A 359 2.15 13.69 -29.90
C PRO A 359 2.18 15.10 -29.31
N ASP A 360 3.00 15.27 -28.27
CA ASP A 360 3.24 16.54 -27.60
C ASP A 360 4.60 17.09 -28.05
N PHE A 361 4.55 18.19 -28.82
CA PHE A 361 5.72 18.88 -29.37
C PHE A 361 6.15 20.10 -28.54
N THR A 362 5.58 20.29 -27.35
CA THR A 362 5.98 21.37 -26.45
C THR A 362 7.40 21.12 -25.92
N ALA A 363 8.10 22.18 -25.51
CA ALA A 363 9.45 22.07 -24.95
C ALA A 363 9.46 21.29 -23.62
N GLU A 364 8.30 21.20 -22.99
CA GLU A 364 7.99 20.56 -21.72
C GLU A 364 7.66 19.07 -21.87
N SER A 365 7.61 18.56 -23.10
CA SER A 365 7.43 17.14 -23.42
C SER A 365 8.72 16.36 -23.16
N PHE A 366 9.00 16.05 -21.90
CA PHE A 366 10.13 15.21 -21.51
C PHE A 366 9.82 14.33 -20.30
N THR A 367 10.62 13.28 -20.11
CA THR A 367 10.57 12.48 -18.88
C THR A 367 11.52 13.09 -17.86
N PRO A 368 11.02 13.68 -16.76
CA PRO A 368 11.88 14.28 -15.75
C PRO A 368 12.64 13.20 -14.97
N THR A 369 13.77 13.59 -14.38
CA THR A 369 14.47 12.73 -13.43
C THR A 369 13.60 12.46 -12.19
N LEU A 370 13.90 11.36 -11.49
CA LEU A 370 13.28 11.07 -10.19
C LEU A 370 13.51 12.23 -9.21
N SER A 371 14.72 12.81 -9.17
CA SER A 371 15.04 13.91 -8.27
C SER A 371 14.20 15.17 -8.54
N TYR A 372 14.02 15.55 -9.80
CA TYR A 372 13.17 16.66 -10.19
C TYR A 372 11.72 16.42 -9.76
N SER A 373 11.20 15.22 -10.06
CA SER A 373 9.83 14.84 -9.72
C SER A 373 9.62 14.76 -8.21
N ALA A 374 10.59 14.22 -7.47
CA ALA A 374 10.54 14.07 -6.02
C ALA A 374 10.43 15.43 -5.31
N TRP A 375 11.10 16.48 -5.80
CA TRP A 375 10.95 17.84 -5.24
C TRP A 375 9.53 18.36 -5.40
N TRP A 376 8.93 18.22 -6.58
CA TRP A 376 7.55 18.62 -6.83
C TRP A 376 6.55 17.81 -6.00
N ILE A 377 6.70 16.48 -5.98
CA ILE A 377 5.85 15.59 -5.18
C ILE A 377 5.95 15.97 -3.70
N THR A 378 7.15 16.24 -3.19
CA THR A 378 7.38 16.66 -1.80
C THR A 378 6.72 18.01 -1.52
N GLY A 379 6.91 19.00 -2.41
CA GLY A 379 6.27 20.31 -2.27
C GLY A 379 4.75 20.23 -2.22
N ILE A 380 4.14 19.49 -3.16
CA ILE A 380 2.69 19.25 -3.20
C ILE A 380 2.22 18.52 -1.93
N THR A 381 2.97 17.49 -1.50
CA THR A 381 2.65 16.73 -0.29
C THR A 381 2.65 17.62 0.95
N VAL A 382 3.68 18.47 1.11
CA VAL A 382 3.79 19.41 2.24
C VAL A 382 2.65 20.43 2.22
N VAL A 383 2.30 20.98 1.05
CA VAL A 383 1.16 21.91 0.91
C VAL A 383 -0.14 21.22 1.29
N PHE A 384 -0.39 20.03 0.76
CA PHE A 384 -1.58 19.25 1.10
C PHE A 384 -1.65 18.97 2.60
N TYR A 385 -0.53 18.56 3.20
CA TYR A 385 -0.44 18.32 4.64
C TYR A 385 -0.73 19.57 5.45
N ALA A 386 -0.16 20.72 5.07
CA ALA A 386 -0.39 22.00 5.74
C ALA A 386 -1.88 22.38 5.70
N VAL A 387 -2.54 22.21 4.55
CA VAL A 387 -3.97 22.48 4.39
C VAL A 387 -4.82 21.53 5.23
N VAL A 388 -4.52 20.23 5.21
CA VAL A 388 -5.26 19.24 6.01
C VAL A 388 -5.06 19.46 7.51
N SER A 389 -3.83 19.68 7.95
CA SER A 389 -3.52 19.97 9.36
C SER A 389 -4.19 21.27 9.82
N PHE A 390 -4.18 22.31 8.99
CA PHE A 390 -4.92 23.55 9.26
C PHE A 390 -6.43 23.30 9.36
N ALA A 391 -7.01 22.55 8.41
CA ALA A 391 -8.41 22.20 8.43
C ALA A 391 -8.79 21.43 9.70
N ILE A 392 -7.98 20.46 10.13
CA ILE A 392 -8.16 19.72 11.39
C ILE A 392 -8.19 20.68 12.58
N ILE A 393 -7.20 21.58 12.68
CA ILE A 393 -7.10 22.53 13.80
C ILE A 393 -8.30 23.49 13.85
N VAL A 394 -8.79 23.94 12.70
CA VAL A 394 -9.91 24.90 12.61
C VAL A 394 -11.26 24.23 12.82
N THR A 395 -11.49 23.08 12.17
CA THR A 395 -12.81 22.43 12.11
C THR A 395 -13.07 21.47 13.26
N LEU A 396 -12.03 20.82 13.80
CA LEU A 396 -12.15 19.83 14.86
C LEU A 396 -11.80 20.37 16.25
N ARG A 397 -11.91 21.69 16.46
CA ARG A 397 -11.90 22.23 17.83
C ARG A 397 -12.92 21.42 18.64
N PRO A 398 -12.54 20.89 19.82
CA PRO A 398 -13.48 20.16 20.66
C PRO A 398 -14.65 21.09 20.92
N SER A 399 -15.77 20.85 20.24
CA SER A 399 -17.02 21.42 20.68
C SER A 399 -17.17 20.89 22.09
N ASP A 400 -17.35 21.79 23.06
CA ASP A 400 -17.83 21.46 24.39
C ASP A 400 -19.24 20.87 24.24
N SER A 401 -19.31 19.66 23.69
CA SER A 401 -20.54 18.93 23.56
C SER A 401 -20.88 18.49 24.98
N LYS A 402 -21.92 19.14 25.50
CA LYS A 402 -22.54 18.88 26.80
C LYS A 402 -22.55 17.38 27.08
N GLY A 403 -22.10 17.04 28.29
CA GLY A 403 -21.83 15.68 28.75
C GLY A 403 -22.78 14.64 28.17
N HIS A 404 -22.23 13.77 27.34
CA HIS A 404 -22.84 12.47 27.13
C HIS A 404 -22.42 11.59 28.31
N ALA A 405 -23.42 10.97 28.93
CA ALA A 405 -23.28 10.16 30.14
C ALA A 405 -22.16 9.11 30.01
N PRO A 406 -21.42 8.82 31.10
CA PRO A 406 -20.39 7.81 31.11
C PRO A 406 -21.06 6.44 31.01
N GLU A 407 -20.81 5.67 29.94
CA GLU A 407 -21.18 4.26 29.93
C GLU A 407 -20.34 3.46 28.92
N GLY A 408 -19.51 2.60 29.48
CA GLY A 408 -18.70 1.63 28.75
C GLY A 408 -17.47 1.22 29.55
N SER A 409 -17.66 0.49 30.65
CA SER A 409 -16.59 -0.32 31.26
C SER A 409 -15.83 -1.10 30.19
N PRO A 410 -14.53 -1.42 30.37
CA PRO A 410 -13.76 -2.19 29.41
C PRO A 410 -14.53 -3.48 29.09
N VAL A 411 -15.01 -3.58 27.85
CA VAL A 411 -15.70 -4.78 27.37
C VAL A 411 -14.65 -5.88 27.33
N PRO A 412 -14.79 -6.96 28.12
CA PRO A 412 -13.97 -8.13 27.94
C PRO A 412 -14.28 -8.67 26.54
N ALA A 413 -13.26 -8.92 25.72
CA ALA A 413 -13.42 -9.60 24.45
C ALA A 413 -13.94 -11.03 24.73
N GLY A 414 -15.26 -11.19 24.68
CA GLY A 414 -15.95 -12.41 25.04
C GLY A 414 -17.21 -12.18 25.86
N SER A 415 -18.23 -11.57 25.26
CA SER A 415 -19.61 -11.86 25.69
C SER A 415 -20.53 -11.95 24.48
N LYS A 416 -20.77 -13.22 24.13
CA LYS A 416 -21.58 -13.81 23.05
C LYS A 416 -20.99 -13.75 21.64
#